data_AF-A0A353RKY8-F1
#
_entry.id   AF-A0A353RKY8-F1
#
_cell.length_a   1.000
_cell.length_b   1.000
_cell.length_c   1.000
_cell.angle_alpha   90.00
_cell.angle_beta   90.00
_cell.angle_gamma   90.00
#
_symmetry.space_group_name_H-M   'P 1'
#
loop_
_entity.id
_entity.type
_entity.pdbx_description
1 polymer ?
#
loop_
_entity_poly.entity_id
_entity_poly.type
_entity_poly.pdbx_seq_one_letter_code
_entity_poly.pdbx_strand_id
1 'polypeptide(L)'
;TSGWHEGELPDERMRAHGEKRKYDFCSHSRKFRKSDFDDFDYIVVMDQNNYNSVKTLADKPEQVEKIHLITQFSLQYGYYNEIPDPYYGNS
;
A
#
# COMPACT_ATOMS: atom_id res chain seq x y z
N THR A 1 -1.59 -9.58 -7.73
CA THR A 1 -0.34 -10.32 -7.47
C THR A 1 -0.58 -11.34 -6.38
N SER A 2 -0.20 -12.59 -6.66
CA SER A 2 0.03 -13.73 -5.73
C SER A 2 -0.50 -13.57 -4.29
N GLY A 3 -1.72 -14.06 -4.05
CA GLY A 3 -2.40 -14.04 -2.74
C GLY A 3 -1.83 -14.98 -1.68
N TRP A 4 -0.55 -14.82 -1.33
CA TRP A 4 0.17 -15.70 -0.40
C TRP A 4 0.13 -15.28 1.08
N HIS A 5 -0.48 -14.15 1.41
CA HIS A 5 -0.50 -13.62 2.79
C HIS A 5 -1.91 -13.21 3.27
N GLU A 6 -2.98 -13.76 2.69
CA GLU A 6 -4.34 -13.44 3.13
C GLU A 6 -4.59 -14.00 4.53
N GLY A 7 -4.79 -13.13 5.52
CA GLY A 7 -4.96 -13.48 6.94
C GLY A 7 -3.70 -13.42 7.79
N GLU A 8 -2.52 -13.20 7.20
CA GLU A 8 -1.28 -13.10 7.96
C GLU A 8 -1.08 -11.71 8.56
N LEU A 9 -0.33 -11.67 9.68
CA LEU A 9 0.13 -10.42 10.26
C LEU A 9 1.12 -9.73 9.29
N PRO A 10 1.25 -8.40 9.35
CA PRO A 10 2.25 -7.70 8.56
C PRO A 10 3.66 -8.23 8.86
N ASP A 11 4.56 -8.14 7.88
CA ASP A 11 5.96 -8.62 7.96
C ASP A 11 6.59 -8.26 9.31
N GLU A 12 7.27 -9.23 9.94
CA GLU A 12 7.79 -9.08 11.31
C GLU A 12 8.71 -7.87 11.47
N ARG A 13 9.41 -7.46 10.41
CA ARG A 13 10.34 -6.34 10.43
C ARG A 13 9.59 -5.02 10.38
N MET A 14 8.47 -4.97 9.66
CA MET A 14 7.55 -3.83 9.70
C MET A 14 7.00 -3.66 11.13
N ARG A 15 6.61 -4.76 11.77
CA ARG A 15 6.15 -4.76 13.17
C ARG A 15 7.24 -4.31 14.14
N ALA A 16 8.46 -4.86 14.03
CA ALA A 16 9.58 -4.47 14.87
C ALA A 16 9.99 -2.99 14.71
N HIS A 17 9.93 -2.45 13.48
CA HIS A 17 10.18 -1.03 13.23
C HIS A 17 9.03 -0.12 13.69
N GLY A 18 7.80 -0.62 13.65
CA GLY A 18 6.60 0.02 14.20
C GLY A 18 6.66 0.16 15.70
N GLU A 19 6.92 -0.94 16.40
CA GLU A 19 7.03 -0.99 17.86
C GLU A 19 8.12 -0.03 18.37
N LYS A 20 9.29 0.00 17.71
CA LYS A 20 10.35 0.97 18.01
C LYS A 20 9.90 2.44 17.90
N ARG A 21 8.89 2.71 17.07
CA ARG A 21 8.29 4.04 16.85
C ARG A 21 6.95 4.21 17.57
N LYS A 22 6.58 3.27 18.45
CA LYS A 22 5.31 3.24 19.21
C LYS A 22 4.05 3.14 18.33
N TYR A 23 4.17 2.54 17.15
CA TYR A 23 3.02 2.15 16.32
C TYR A 23 2.67 0.70 16.56
N ASP A 24 1.36 0.42 16.62
CA ASP A 24 0.82 -0.93 16.68
C ASP A 24 0.25 -1.33 15.31
N PHE A 25 0.72 -2.46 14.79
CA PHE A 25 0.34 -2.98 13.48
C PHE A 25 -0.42 -4.31 13.64
N CYS A 26 -1.60 -4.26 14.25
CA CYS A 26 -2.50 -5.41 14.41
C CYS A 26 -3.45 -5.67 13.22
N SER A 27 -3.26 -5.00 12.08
CA SER A 27 -4.11 -5.17 10.90
C SER A 27 -3.84 -6.50 10.22
N HIS A 28 -4.88 -7.30 9.99
CA HIS A 28 -4.77 -8.54 9.22
C HIS A 28 -4.75 -8.23 7.73
N SER A 29 -3.84 -8.88 7.00
CA SER A 29 -3.80 -8.77 5.55
C SER A 29 -5.08 -9.32 4.92
N ARG A 30 -5.72 -8.53 4.06
CA ARG A 30 -6.86 -8.94 3.24
C ARG A 30 -6.61 -8.57 1.79
N LYS A 31 -7.14 -9.36 0.86
CA LYS A 31 -7.13 -8.95 -0.56
C LYS A 31 -8.05 -7.75 -0.77
N PHE A 32 -7.60 -6.87 -1.66
CA PHE A 32 -8.45 -5.82 -2.23
C PHE A 32 -9.56 -6.46 -3.06
N ARG A 33 -10.79 -5.99 -2.89
CA ARG A 33 -12.00 -6.48 -3.57
C ARG A 33 -12.65 -5.33 -4.32
N LYS A 34 -13.41 -5.62 -5.37
CA LYS A 34 -14.11 -4.59 -6.15
C LYS A 34 -15.07 -3.74 -5.31
N SER A 35 -15.70 -4.34 -4.29
CA SER A 35 -16.57 -3.62 -3.36
C SER A 35 -15.84 -2.53 -2.57
N ASP A 36 -14.51 -2.64 -2.40
CA ASP A 36 -13.74 -1.59 -1.75
C ASP A 36 -13.78 -0.26 -2.52
N PHE A 37 -14.04 -0.28 -3.84
CA PHE A 37 -14.24 0.96 -4.59
C PHE A 37 -15.54 1.69 -4.24
N ASP A 38 -16.52 0.97 -3.70
CA ASP A 38 -17.79 1.55 -3.25
C ASP A 38 -17.70 1.97 -1.78
N ASP A 39 -16.95 1.23 -0.97
CA ASP A 39 -16.79 1.48 0.46
C ASP A 39 -15.82 2.63 0.80
N PHE A 40 -14.85 2.92 -0.09
CA PHE A 40 -13.79 3.90 0.16
C PHE A 40 -13.76 5.02 -0.88
N ASP A 41 -13.55 6.25 -0.41
CA ASP A 41 -13.33 7.43 -1.26
C ASP A 41 -11.87 7.57 -1.69
N TYR A 42 -10.94 7.13 -0.84
CA TYR A 42 -9.50 7.18 -1.08
C TYR A 42 -8.87 5.81 -0.88
N ILE A 43 -8.19 5.33 -1.92
CA ILE A 43 -7.44 4.08 -1.92
C ILE A 43 -5.97 4.42 -2.07
N VAL A 44 -5.25 4.42 -0.95
CA VAL A 44 -3.84 4.80 -0.92
C VAL A 44 -2.96 3.56 -1.05
N VAL A 45 -2.15 3.49 -2.11
CA VAL A 45 -1.25 2.38 -2.42
C VAL A 45 0.22 2.79 -2.23
N MET A 46 1.06 1.83 -1.83
CA MET A 46 2.43 2.12 -1.42
C MET A 46 3.42 2.22 -2.59
N ASP A 47 3.14 1.51 -3.69
CA ASP A 47 4.03 1.40 -4.84
C ASP A 47 3.26 1.28 -6.17
N GLN A 48 3.99 1.36 -7.27
CA GLN A 48 3.42 1.32 -8.63
C GLN A 48 2.83 -0.06 -8.99
N ASN A 49 3.36 -1.15 -8.42
CA ASN A 49 2.84 -2.50 -8.66
C ASN A 49 1.46 -2.71 -8.03
N ASN A 50 1.27 -2.14 -6.84
CA ASN A 50 0.00 -2.11 -6.11
C ASN A 50 -1.01 -1.25 -6.88
N TYR A 51 -0.57 -0.07 -7.33
CA TYR A 51 -1.39 0.80 -8.19
C TYR A 51 -1.90 0.06 -9.42
N ASN A 52 -1.00 -0.58 -10.17
CA ASN A 52 -1.37 -1.32 -11.39
C ASN A 52 -2.30 -2.50 -11.07
N SER A 53 -2.05 -3.24 -9.99
CA SER A 53 -2.89 -4.37 -9.57
C SER A 53 -4.30 -3.92 -9.19
N VAL A 54 -4.45 -2.85 -8.41
CA VAL A 54 -5.77 -2.32 -8.01
C VAL A 54 -6.47 -1.70 -9.22
N LYS A 55 -5.75 -0.97 -10.06
CA LYS A 55 -6.29 -0.37 -11.29
C LYS A 55 -6.88 -1.41 -12.25
N THR A 56 -6.28 -2.61 -12.34
CA THR A 56 -6.86 -3.70 -13.17
C THR A 56 -8.20 -4.23 -12.66
N LEU A 57 -8.55 -3.96 -11.39
CA LEU A 57 -9.83 -4.36 -10.80
C LEU A 57 -10.92 -3.28 -10.95
N ALA A 58 -10.56 -2.07 -11.36
CA ALA A 58 -11.50 -0.98 -11.55
C ALA A 58 -12.33 -1.21 -12.82
N ASP A 59 -13.65 -1.08 -12.71
CA ASP A 59 -14.59 -1.21 -13.80
C ASP A 59 -14.93 0.15 -14.44
N LYS A 60 -14.69 1.26 -13.72
CA LYS A 60 -15.01 2.62 -14.18
C LYS A 60 -13.86 3.61 -13.97
N PRO A 61 -13.76 4.68 -14.80
CA PRO A 61 -12.75 5.72 -14.64
C PRO A 61 -12.79 6.38 -13.26
N GLU A 62 -13.99 6.62 -12.70
CA GLU A 62 -14.15 7.26 -11.39
C GLU A 62 -13.54 6.42 -10.26
N GLN A 63 -13.49 5.10 -10.42
CA GLN A 63 -12.83 4.21 -9.45
C GLN A 63 -11.30 4.30 -9.52
N VAL A 64 -10.75 4.55 -10.72
CA VAL A 64 -9.30 4.75 -10.90
C VAL A 64 -8.86 6.07 -10.28
N GLU A 65 -9.70 7.10 -10.33
CA GLU A 65 -9.43 8.41 -9.73
C GLU A 65 -9.29 8.36 -8.21
N LYS A 66 -9.90 7.37 -7.55
CA LYS A 66 -9.77 7.14 -6.11
C LYS A 66 -8.42 6.52 -5.71
N ILE A 67 -7.63 6.03 -6.66
CA ILE A 67 -6.37 5.32 -6.38
C ILE A 67 -5.21 6.32 -6.37
N HIS A 68 -4.55 6.45 -5.24
CA HIS A 68 -3.45 7.40 -5.05
C HIS A 68 -2.19 6.71 -4.55
N LEU A 69 -1.04 7.07 -5.09
CA LEU A 69 0.25 6.66 -4.52
C LEU A 69 0.53 7.46 -3.26
N ILE A 70 1.01 6.80 -2.20
CA ILE A 70 1.32 7.49 -0.95
C ILE A 70 2.35 8.61 -1.12
N THR A 71 3.24 8.46 -2.11
CA THR A 71 4.24 9.48 -2.47
C THR A 71 3.63 10.80 -2.95
N GLN A 72 2.41 10.77 -3.52
CA GLN A 72 1.70 11.99 -3.93
C GLN A 72 1.33 12.90 -2.76
N PHE A 73 1.23 12.34 -1.55
CA PHE A 73 0.95 13.10 -0.33
C PHE A 73 2.22 13.63 0.36
N SER A 74 3.41 13.33 -0.18
CA SER A 74 4.68 13.78 0.39
C SER A 74 5.05 15.17 -0.10
N LEU A 75 5.03 16.16 0.80
CA LEU A 75 5.43 17.54 0.51
C LEU A 75 6.96 17.71 0.36
N GLN A 76 7.75 16.78 0.90
CA GLN A 76 9.22 16.82 0.82
C GLN A 76 9.80 15.89 -0.25
N TYR A 77 9.08 14.83 -0.64
CA TYR A 77 9.57 13.80 -1.55
C TYR A 77 8.66 13.54 -2.75
N GLY A 78 7.78 14.47 -3.11
CA GLY A 78 6.84 14.32 -4.23
C GLY A 78 7.49 14.10 -5.61
N TYR A 79 8.81 14.26 -5.72
CA TYR A 79 9.60 13.90 -6.92
C TYR A 79 9.99 12.42 -6.98
N TYR A 80 9.84 11.67 -5.89
CA TYR A 80 10.15 10.24 -5.83
C TYR A 80 8.87 9.44 -6.05
N ASN A 81 8.85 8.66 -7.13
CA ASN A 81 7.71 7.79 -7.45
C ASN A 81 7.67 6.50 -6.61
N GLU A 82 8.72 6.25 -5.80
CA GLU A 82 8.89 5.04 -4.99
C GLU A 82 9.56 5.38 -3.66
N ILE A 83 9.17 4.68 -2.59
CA ILE A 83 9.89 4.66 -1.31
C ILE A 83 11.09 3.71 -1.49
N PRO A 84 12.34 4.16 -1.28
CA PRO A 84 13.51 3.32 -1.46
C PRO A 84 13.47 2.13 -0.48
N ASP A 85 13.62 0.93 -1.04
CA ASP A 85 13.64 -0.33 -0.28
C ASP A 85 14.87 -0.38 0.64
N PRO A 86 14.70 -0.51 1.97
CA PRO A 86 15.82 -0.60 2.92
C PRO A 86 16.64 -1.89 2.78
N TYR A 87 16.24 -2.86 1.97
CA TYR A 87 16.94 -4.14 1.80
C TYR A 87 18.37 -4.03 1.25
N TYR A 88 18.74 -2.95 0.54
CA TYR A 88 20.02 -2.86 -0.17
C TYR A 88 21.04 -1.89 0.45
N GLY A 89 20.79 -1.41 1.67
CA GLY A 89 21.61 -0.38 2.33
C GLY A 89 22.82 -0.86 3.14
N ASN A 90 23.46 -1.98 2.81
CA ASN A 90 24.70 -2.41 3.49
C ASN A 90 25.79 -2.83 2.48
N SER A 91 26.69 -1.89 2.20
CA SER A 91 28.10 -2.14 1.94
C SER A 91 28.90 -1.02 2.59
#